data_AF-A0A8C9CVR2-F1
#
_entry.id   AF-A0A8C9CVR2-F1
#
_cell.length_a   1.000
_cell.length_b   1.000
_cell.length_c   1.000
_cell.angle_alpha   90.00
_cell.angle_beta   90.00
_cell.angle_gamma   90.00
#
_symmetry.space_group_name_H-M   'P 1'
#
loop_
_entity.id
_entity.type
_entity.pdbx_description
1 polymer ?
#
loop_
_entity_poly.entity_id
_entity_poly.type
_entity_poly.pdbx_seq_one_letter_code
_entity_poly.pdbx_strand_id
1 'polypeptide(L)'
;MDPRARRRRPLPALLALCALFGRLQVTFQITSPCTSERHYEHLGRCCNKCEPGKYLSSKCTATSESVCLPCGPDEYLDTWNEEDKCLLHKVCDTGKALVAVEPGNRTAPRRCACTAGYHWSEDCRCCRRNAECAPGFGARLPVQLNKDTVCEPCLAGYFSDASSSTEKCKPWTNCTILGETEALHGTDKSDVVCSSLPPTKPPNEPQIYLPSLIILLLFISVALVAAVIFGVYYRKKGKALTANLWHWVNEACGRLSGNKEM
;
A
#
# COMPACT_ATOMS: atom_id res chain seq x y z
N MET A 1 4.22 -108.17 -64.33
CA MET A 1 4.17 -108.73 -62.96
C MET A 1 4.59 -107.63 -62.01
N ASP A 2 3.70 -107.32 -61.06
CA ASP A 2 3.85 -106.45 -59.89
C ASP A 2 5.13 -106.77 -59.07
N PRO A 3 5.62 -106.00 -58.04
CA PRO A 3 4.99 -104.86 -57.38
C PRO A 3 5.91 -103.76 -56.74
N ARG A 4 5.24 -102.82 -56.04
CA ARG A 4 5.67 -102.04 -54.83
C ARG A 4 6.66 -100.86 -55.00
N ALA A 5 6.16 -99.65 -54.71
CA ALA A 5 6.46 -98.93 -53.46
C ALA A 5 5.78 -97.54 -53.41
N ARG A 6 4.94 -97.31 -52.38
CA ARG A 6 4.36 -96.00 -52.02
C ARG A 6 5.48 -95.03 -51.59
N ARG A 7 5.71 -93.96 -52.36
CA ARG A 7 6.52 -92.80 -51.93
C ARG A 7 5.78 -92.01 -50.84
N ARG A 8 6.40 -91.89 -49.67
CA ARG A 8 6.07 -90.87 -48.66
C ARG A 8 6.50 -89.49 -49.20
N ARG A 9 5.57 -88.53 -49.26
CA ARG A 9 5.87 -87.11 -49.50
C ARG A 9 6.31 -86.48 -48.16
N PRO A 10 7.45 -85.77 -48.06
CA PRO A 10 7.70 -84.89 -46.93
C PRO A 10 7.02 -83.53 -47.16
N LEU A 11 6.50 -83.00 -46.06
CA LEU A 11 5.85 -81.70 -45.86
C LEU A 11 6.83 -80.50 -46.05
N PRO A 12 6.35 -79.25 -46.05
CA PRO A 12 6.57 -78.29 -47.13
C PRO A 12 7.78 -77.37 -46.91
N ALA A 13 8.30 -76.86 -48.02
CA ALA A 13 9.28 -75.79 -48.14
C ALA A 13 8.72 -74.41 -47.73
N LEU A 14 8.07 -74.31 -46.56
CA LEU A 14 7.58 -73.04 -46.00
C LEU A 14 8.45 -72.51 -44.84
N LEU A 15 9.41 -73.28 -44.34
CA LEU A 15 10.28 -72.84 -43.24
C LEU A 15 11.59 -72.15 -43.70
N ALA A 16 11.90 -72.15 -45.00
CA ALA A 16 13.12 -71.54 -45.52
C ALA A 16 12.99 -70.06 -45.91
N LEU A 17 11.77 -69.54 -46.06
CA LEU A 17 11.53 -68.12 -46.43
C LEU A 17 11.51 -67.17 -45.21
N CYS A 18 11.34 -67.68 -43.99
CA CYS A 18 11.42 -66.86 -42.77
C CYS A 18 12.87 -66.62 -42.29
N ALA A 19 13.87 -67.31 -42.85
CA ALA A 19 15.27 -67.15 -42.46
C ALA A 19 15.99 -66.00 -43.19
N LEU A 20 15.40 -65.42 -44.24
CA LEU A 20 16.01 -64.34 -45.04
C LEU A 20 15.53 -62.92 -44.68
N PHE A 21 14.54 -62.78 -43.79
CA PHE A 21 14.09 -61.47 -43.28
C PHE A 21 14.48 -61.22 -41.81
N GLY A 22 15.27 -62.11 -41.21
CA GLY A 22 15.89 -61.85 -39.91
C GLY A 22 17.18 -61.08 -40.12
N ARG A 23 17.20 -59.82 -39.65
CA ARG A 23 18.37 -58.91 -39.46
C ARG A 23 18.37 -57.65 -40.33
N LEU A 24 17.27 -56.90 -40.31
CA LEU A 24 17.39 -55.44 -40.37
C LEU A 24 16.98 -54.86 -39.02
N GLN A 25 17.81 -55.12 -37.99
CA GLN A 25 17.78 -54.29 -36.80
C GLN A 25 18.45 -52.97 -37.18
N VAL A 26 17.64 -52.01 -37.63
CA VAL A 26 18.03 -50.61 -37.65
C VAL A 26 18.21 -50.21 -36.18
N THR A 27 19.44 -50.23 -35.70
CA THR A 27 19.79 -49.60 -34.43
C THR A 27 19.62 -48.10 -34.61
N PHE A 28 18.42 -47.61 -34.32
CA PHE A 28 18.19 -46.19 -34.06
C PHE A 28 19.02 -45.86 -32.83
N GLN A 29 20.22 -45.31 -33.04
CA GLN A 29 21.00 -44.69 -31.98
C GLN A 29 20.21 -43.45 -31.56
N ILE A 30 19.27 -43.62 -30.63
CA ILE A 30 18.62 -42.51 -29.97
C ILE A 30 19.74 -41.84 -29.17
N THR A 31 20.33 -40.79 -29.74
CA THR A 31 21.22 -39.87 -29.02
C THR A 31 20.47 -39.43 -27.77
N SER A 32 21.04 -39.73 -26.60
CA SER A 32 20.49 -39.30 -25.32
C SER A 32 20.13 -37.81 -25.41
N PRO A 33 18.91 -37.40 -25.03
CA PRO A 33 18.51 -36.00 -25.14
C PRO A 33 19.50 -35.10 -24.40
N CYS A 34 19.97 -34.04 -25.07
CA CYS A 34 20.76 -32.97 -24.47
C CYS A 34 19.90 -32.06 -23.59
N THR A 35 19.23 -32.63 -22.60
CA THR A 35 18.23 -31.93 -21.77
C THR A 35 18.80 -31.45 -20.43
N SER A 36 20.11 -31.51 -20.24
CA SER A 36 20.78 -31.02 -19.04
C SER A 36 21.05 -29.52 -19.14
N GLU A 37 20.78 -28.76 -18.07
CA GLU A 37 21.09 -27.32 -18.00
C GLU A 37 22.57 -26.99 -18.26
N ARG A 38 23.46 -27.96 -18.07
CA ARG A 38 24.92 -27.84 -18.24
C ARG A 38 25.42 -28.23 -19.63
N HIS A 39 24.52 -28.64 -20.52
CA HIS A 39 24.88 -29.11 -21.85
C HIS A 39 24.16 -28.31 -22.92
N TYR A 40 24.76 -28.23 -24.10
CA TYR A 40 24.17 -27.65 -25.29
C TYR A 40 24.41 -28.54 -26.49
N GLU A 41 23.56 -28.41 -27.51
CA GLU A 41 23.68 -29.19 -28.73
C GLU A 41 24.49 -28.41 -29.78
N HIS A 42 25.49 -29.06 -30.36
CA HIS A 42 26.29 -28.50 -31.43
C HIS A 42 26.78 -29.61 -32.35
N LEU A 43 26.60 -29.46 -33.67
CA LEU A 43 26.97 -30.46 -34.68
C LEU A 43 26.42 -31.88 -34.39
N GLY A 44 25.18 -31.96 -33.88
CA GLY A 44 24.50 -33.23 -33.59
C GLY A 44 25.08 -34.01 -32.39
N ARG A 45 25.88 -33.36 -31.55
CA ARG A 45 26.42 -33.92 -30.31
C ARG A 45 26.12 -33.01 -29.11
N CYS A 46 26.16 -33.62 -27.92
CA CYS A 46 26.08 -32.92 -26.65
C CYS A 46 27.44 -32.39 -26.24
N CYS A 47 27.50 -31.10 -25.90
CA CYS A 47 28.71 -30.44 -25.45
C CYS A 47 28.50 -29.75 -24.11
N ASN A 48 29.57 -29.68 -23.32
CA ASN A 48 29.53 -29.05 -22.01
C ASN A 48 29.51 -27.52 -22.14
N LYS A 49 28.57 -26.87 -21.44
CA LYS A 49 28.57 -25.42 -21.25
C LYS A 49 29.73 -24.99 -20.34
N CYS A 50 30.03 -23.70 -20.37
CA CYS A 50 31.00 -23.12 -19.45
C CYS A 50 30.37 -22.88 -18.08
N GLU A 51 31.12 -23.18 -17.03
CA GLU A 51 30.73 -22.87 -15.66
C GLU A 51 30.70 -21.35 -15.40
N PRO A 52 29.96 -20.88 -14.39
CA PRO A 52 29.99 -19.48 -13.97
C PRO A 52 31.42 -18.95 -13.80
N GLY A 53 31.65 -17.71 -14.24
CA GLY A 53 32.98 -17.08 -14.25
C GLY A 53 33.87 -17.45 -15.41
N LYS A 54 33.37 -18.24 -16.37
CA LYS A 54 34.01 -18.52 -17.64
C LYS A 54 33.07 -18.27 -18.81
N TYR A 55 33.65 -17.87 -19.95
CA TYR A 55 32.96 -17.72 -21.22
C TYR A 55 33.45 -18.78 -22.23
N LEU A 56 32.64 -19.04 -23.25
CA LEU A 56 32.91 -20.02 -24.29
C LEU A 56 33.80 -19.42 -25.38
N SER A 57 35.11 -19.64 -25.27
CA SER A 57 36.10 -19.17 -26.24
C SER A 57 36.01 -19.92 -27.57
N SER A 58 35.69 -21.22 -27.54
CA SER A 58 35.41 -21.98 -28.76
C SER A 58 34.44 -23.12 -28.47
N LYS A 59 33.48 -23.31 -29.38
CA LYS A 59 32.54 -24.44 -29.32
C LYS A 59 33.29 -25.77 -29.47
N CYS A 60 32.66 -26.83 -28.99
CA CYS A 60 33.15 -28.18 -29.22
C CYS A 60 33.23 -28.50 -30.73
N THR A 61 34.07 -29.45 -31.10
CA THR A 61 34.17 -29.95 -32.47
C THR A 61 33.80 -31.45 -32.49
N ALA A 62 34.02 -32.14 -33.61
CA ALA A 62 33.84 -33.59 -33.67
C ALA A 62 34.79 -34.35 -32.73
N THR A 63 35.93 -33.78 -32.35
CA THR A 63 36.97 -34.45 -31.54
C THR A 63 37.36 -33.70 -30.28
N SER A 64 37.04 -32.40 -30.16
CA SER A 64 37.38 -31.57 -29.01
C SER A 64 36.15 -31.13 -28.23
N GLU A 65 36.30 -31.01 -26.91
CA GLU A 65 35.31 -30.39 -26.03
C GLU A 65 35.28 -28.86 -26.20
N SER A 66 34.27 -28.23 -25.59
CA SER A 66 34.18 -26.77 -25.46
C SER A 66 35.40 -26.21 -24.73
N VAL A 67 35.94 -25.09 -25.21
CA VAL A 67 37.04 -24.38 -24.52
C VAL A 67 36.47 -23.19 -23.78
N CYS A 68 36.60 -23.22 -22.45
CA CYS A 68 36.10 -22.19 -21.55
C CYS A 68 37.26 -21.40 -20.92
N LEU A 69 37.26 -20.07 -21.09
CA LEU A 69 38.27 -19.18 -20.53
C LEU A 69 37.68 -18.33 -19.41
N PRO A 70 38.47 -17.95 -18.38
CA PRO A 70 37.99 -17.15 -17.27
C PRO A 70 37.63 -15.73 -17.71
N CYS A 71 36.61 -15.16 -17.07
CA CYS A 71 36.27 -13.75 -17.24
C CYS A 71 37.44 -12.83 -16.86
N GLY A 72 37.55 -11.71 -17.57
CA GLY A 72 38.55 -10.68 -17.35
C GLY A 72 38.38 -9.92 -16.02
N PRO A 73 39.22 -8.91 -15.77
CA PRO A 73 38.99 -7.98 -14.68
C PRO A 73 37.69 -7.20 -14.90
N ASP A 74 36.91 -7.01 -13.83
CA ASP A 74 35.61 -6.34 -13.86
C ASP A 74 34.53 -6.98 -14.75
N GLU A 75 34.65 -8.27 -15.04
CA GLU A 75 33.66 -9.05 -15.80
C GLU A 75 33.13 -10.27 -15.01
N TYR A 76 31.91 -10.72 -15.34
CA TYR A 76 31.27 -11.86 -14.69
C TYR A 76 30.32 -12.64 -15.62
N LEU A 77 30.06 -13.90 -15.28
CA LEU A 77 28.95 -14.72 -15.76
C LEU A 77 28.48 -15.59 -14.61
N ASP A 78 27.19 -15.59 -14.28
CA ASP A 78 26.61 -16.20 -13.08
C ASP A 78 25.90 -17.54 -13.33
N THR A 79 25.87 -17.99 -14.59
CA THR A 79 25.15 -19.19 -15.02
C THR A 79 26.02 -20.11 -15.89
N TRP A 80 25.57 -21.36 -16.06
CA TRP A 80 26.13 -22.28 -17.04
C TRP A 80 25.79 -21.80 -18.44
N ASN A 81 26.80 -21.39 -19.21
CA ASN A 81 26.60 -20.51 -20.35
C ASN A 81 27.30 -20.97 -21.64
N GLU A 82 26.90 -20.34 -22.74
CA GLU A 82 27.48 -20.49 -24.08
C GLU A 82 27.94 -19.13 -24.63
N GLU A 83 28.12 -18.14 -23.75
CA GLU A 83 28.42 -16.75 -24.13
C GLU A 83 29.84 -16.66 -24.68
N ASP A 84 30.04 -15.86 -25.73
CA ASP A 84 31.34 -15.64 -26.37
C ASP A 84 32.22 -14.65 -25.60
N LYS A 85 31.65 -13.95 -24.63
CA LYS A 85 32.30 -12.96 -23.76
C LYS A 85 31.57 -12.85 -22.42
N CYS A 86 32.27 -12.35 -21.42
CA CYS A 86 31.66 -12.10 -20.11
C CYS A 86 30.91 -10.76 -20.07
N LEU A 87 30.00 -10.63 -19.10
CA LEU A 87 29.27 -9.40 -18.84
C LEU A 87 30.13 -8.44 -18.03
N LEU A 88 30.17 -7.16 -18.41
CA LEU A 88 30.83 -6.13 -17.59
C LEU A 88 29.98 -5.84 -16.34
N HIS A 89 30.62 -5.67 -15.18
CA HIS A 89 29.89 -5.27 -13.98
C HIS A 89 29.27 -3.88 -14.17
N LYS A 90 28.07 -3.70 -13.64
CA LYS A 90 27.42 -2.37 -13.60
C LYS A 90 28.26 -1.41 -12.77
N VAL A 91 28.27 -0.13 -13.16
CA VAL A 91 28.90 0.93 -12.37
C VAL A 91 27.90 1.44 -11.34
N CYS A 92 28.26 1.39 -10.06
CA CYS A 92 27.50 2.06 -9.01
C CYS A 92 27.94 3.53 -8.95
N ASP A 93 27.29 4.35 -9.78
CA ASP A 93 27.63 5.76 -9.97
C ASP A 93 27.26 6.61 -8.74
N THR A 94 28.28 7.11 -8.05
CA THR A 94 28.11 7.97 -6.86
C THR A 94 27.41 9.28 -7.20
N GLY A 95 27.55 9.79 -8.45
CA GLY A 95 26.83 10.96 -8.94
C GLY A 95 25.32 10.73 -9.07
N LYS A 96 24.87 9.47 -9.11
CA LYS A 96 23.46 9.06 -9.09
C LYS A 96 23.00 8.58 -7.71
N ALA A 97 23.77 8.90 -6.66
CA ALA A 97 23.54 8.43 -5.30
C ALA A 97 23.51 6.90 -5.17
N LEU A 98 24.26 6.17 -6.01
CA LEU A 98 24.42 4.71 -5.91
C LEU A 98 25.73 4.37 -5.21
N VAL A 99 25.72 3.28 -4.45
CA VAL A 99 26.88 2.67 -3.81
C VAL A 99 26.87 1.17 -4.03
N ALA A 100 28.05 0.56 -4.19
CA ALA A 100 28.18 -0.88 -4.27
C ALA A 100 28.00 -1.49 -2.87
N VAL A 101 26.96 -2.29 -2.70
CA VAL A 101 26.71 -3.06 -1.47
C VAL A 101 27.40 -4.41 -1.56
N GLU A 102 27.38 -5.00 -2.75
CA GLU A 102 28.17 -6.18 -3.09
C GLU A 102 29.03 -5.83 -4.31
N PRO A 103 30.38 -5.87 -4.21
CA PRO A 103 31.26 -5.45 -5.29
C PRO A 103 31.17 -6.34 -6.54
N GLY A 104 30.62 -7.55 -6.41
CA GLY A 104 30.61 -8.58 -7.43
C GLY A 104 31.93 -9.36 -7.49
N ASN A 105 31.91 -10.45 -8.26
CA ASN A 105 33.09 -11.23 -8.62
C ASN A 105 32.84 -11.92 -9.97
N ARG A 106 33.74 -12.76 -10.44
CA ARG A 106 33.58 -13.43 -11.76
C ARG A 106 32.30 -14.27 -11.88
N THR A 107 31.73 -14.74 -10.78
CA THR A 107 30.56 -15.61 -10.76
C THR A 107 29.28 -14.90 -10.28
N ALA A 108 29.36 -13.63 -9.89
CA ALA A 108 28.24 -12.92 -9.27
C ALA A 108 28.24 -11.44 -9.66
N PRO A 109 27.08 -10.88 -10.06
CA PRO A 109 26.97 -9.48 -10.44
C PRO A 109 27.26 -8.53 -9.28
N ARG A 110 27.70 -7.32 -9.61
CA ARG A 110 27.76 -6.21 -8.67
C ARG A 110 26.35 -5.76 -8.31
N ARG A 111 26.07 -5.59 -7.02
CA ARG A 111 24.81 -5.03 -6.55
C ARG A 111 25.00 -3.61 -6.07
N CYS A 112 24.28 -2.70 -6.71
CA CYS A 112 24.20 -1.31 -6.30
C CYS A 112 22.93 -1.08 -5.47
N ALA A 113 23.01 -0.16 -4.52
CA ALA A 113 21.86 0.37 -3.80
C ALA A 113 21.97 1.90 -3.75
N CYS A 114 20.85 2.57 -3.59
CA CYS A 114 20.84 3.98 -3.27
C CYS A 114 21.43 4.24 -1.88
N THR A 115 22.12 5.37 -1.73
CA THR A 115 22.68 5.82 -0.44
C THR A 115 21.57 6.14 0.56
N ALA A 116 21.93 6.27 1.84
CA ALA A 116 20.98 6.61 2.90
C ALA A 116 20.15 7.87 2.57
N GLY A 117 18.84 7.80 2.85
CA GLY A 117 17.87 8.85 2.50
C GLY A 117 17.29 8.76 1.08
N TYR A 118 17.71 7.76 0.29
CA TYR A 118 17.21 7.52 -1.07
C TYR A 118 16.78 6.06 -1.27
N HIS A 119 15.88 5.85 -2.23
CA HIS A 119 15.42 4.56 -2.67
C HIS A 119 15.48 4.42 -4.19
N TRP A 120 15.57 3.19 -4.67
CA TRP A 120 15.53 2.92 -6.10
C TRP A 120 14.10 2.98 -6.62
N SER A 121 13.85 3.82 -7.61
CA SER A 121 12.57 3.90 -8.32
C SER A 121 12.73 3.33 -9.72
N GLU A 122 11.97 2.27 -10.02
CA GLU A 122 11.96 1.64 -11.36
C GLU A 122 11.42 2.57 -12.45
N ASP A 123 10.51 3.49 -12.10
CA ASP A 123 9.90 4.42 -13.07
C ASP A 123 10.91 5.35 -13.72
N CYS A 124 11.83 5.92 -12.93
CA CYS A 124 12.91 6.78 -13.43
C CYS A 124 14.23 6.03 -13.61
N ARG A 125 14.32 4.78 -13.14
CA ARG A 125 15.56 4.00 -13.02
C ARG A 125 16.66 4.83 -12.33
N CYS A 126 16.29 5.45 -11.21
CA CYS A 126 17.10 6.43 -10.50
C CYS A 126 16.88 6.37 -8.98
N CYS A 127 17.82 6.93 -8.22
CA CYS A 127 17.67 7.10 -6.77
C CYS A 127 16.82 8.33 -6.47
N ARG A 128 15.63 8.11 -5.89
CA ARG A 128 14.73 9.17 -5.44
C ARG A 128 14.86 9.36 -3.94
N ARG A 129 14.65 10.59 -3.48
CA ARG A 129 14.62 10.90 -2.05
C ARG A 129 13.47 10.14 -1.39
N ASN A 130 13.71 9.59 -0.20
CA ASN A 130 12.67 8.93 0.57
C ASN A 130 11.57 9.90 1.00
N ALA A 131 10.35 9.39 1.09
CA ALA A 131 9.19 10.11 1.59
C ALA A 131 9.43 10.56 3.04
N GLU A 132 9.10 11.81 3.32
CA GLU A 132 9.09 12.34 4.68
C GLU A 132 7.73 12.09 5.32
N CYS A 133 7.73 11.59 6.55
CA CYS A 133 6.52 11.40 7.33
C CYS A 133 6.12 12.73 7.95
N ALA A 134 4.90 13.17 7.65
CA ALA A 134 4.35 14.40 8.19
C ALA A 134 4.13 14.32 9.72
N PRO A 135 4.00 15.45 10.43
CA PRO A 135 3.61 15.45 11.84
C PRO A 135 2.34 14.62 12.08
N GLY A 136 2.34 13.81 13.14
CA GLY A 136 1.32 12.76 13.38
C GLY A 136 1.73 11.38 12.87
N PHE A 137 2.78 11.30 12.05
CA PHE A 137 3.30 10.05 11.50
C PHE A 137 4.80 9.91 11.77
N GLY A 138 5.25 8.68 11.96
CA GLY A 138 6.65 8.33 12.12
C GLY A 138 7.10 7.30 11.10
N ALA A 139 8.40 7.30 10.79
CA ALA A 139 9.02 6.29 9.97
C ALA A 139 9.01 4.92 10.67
N ARG A 140 8.59 3.89 9.94
CA ARG A 140 8.68 2.50 10.40
C ARG A 140 10.14 2.07 10.49
N LEU A 141 10.56 1.62 11.67
CA LEU A 141 11.92 1.14 11.90
C LEU A 141 12.03 -0.40 11.85
N PRO A 142 13.17 -0.95 11.40
CA PRO A 142 14.33 -0.23 10.84
C PRO A 142 14.08 0.26 9.41
N VAL A 143 14.57 1.47 9.08
CA VAL A 143 14.53 1.99 7.71
C VAL A 143 15.32 1.04 6.80
N GLN A 144 14.72 0.66 5.68
CA GLN A 144 15.28 -0.32 4.77
C GLN A 144 16.19 0.35 3.74
N LEU A 145 17.38 -0.20 3.50
CA LEU A 145 18.26 0.29 2.45
C LEU A 145 17.61 0.10 1.07
N ASN A 146 17.80 1.07 0.18
CA ASN A 146 17.30 1.07 -1.19
C ASN A 146 15.76 1.05 -1.32
N LYS A 147 15.03 1.24 -0.23
CA LYS A 147 13.56 1.23 -0.19
C LYS A 147 13.04 2.53 0.42
N ASP A 148 11.87 2.92 -0.04
CA ASP A 148 11.23 4.13 0.42
C ASP A 148 10.81 4.01 1.89
N THR A 149 10.74 5.15 2.58
CA THR A 149 10.28 5.22 3.95
C THR A 149 8.78 4.93 4.00
N VAL A 150 8.40 4.02 4.89
CA VAL A 150 6.99 3.73 5.18
C VAL A 150 6.59 4.52 6.42
N CYS A 151 5.58 5.37 6.27
CA CYS A 151 5.06 6.20 7.36
C CYS A 151 3.87 5.51 8.04
N GLU A 152 3.91 5.46 9.37
CA GLU A 152 2.87 4.89 10.21
C GLU A 152 2.32 5.96 11.17
N PRO A 153 1.01 5.99 11.43
CA PRO A 153 0.43 6.95 12.36
C PRO A 153 0.93 6.71 13.78
N CYS A 154 1.13 7.78 14.54
CA CYS A 154 1.53 7.68 15.94
C CYS A 154 0.38 7.11 16.79
N LEU A 155 0.70 6.06 17.56
CA LEU A 155 -0.24 5.46 18.50
C LEU A 155 -0.39 6.35 19.74
N ALA A 156 -1.47 6.13 20.50
CA ALA A 156 -1.69 6.84 21.76
C ALA A 156 -0.49 6.69 22.71
N GLY A 157 -0.06 7.79 23.32
CA GLY A 157 1.18 7.85 24.10
C GLY A 157 2.42 8.20 23.28
N TYR A 158 2.29 8.47 21.98
CA TYR A 158 3.40 8.86 21.10
C TYR A 158 3.01 10.05 20.21
N PHE A 159 4.02 10.80 19.76
CA PHE A 159 3.85 11.93 18.86
C PHE A 159 5.00 12.05 17.85
N SER A 160 4.77 12.82 16.79
CA SER A 160 5.77 13.28 15.83
C SER A 160 5.45 14.71 15.42
N ASP A 161 6.37 15.63 15.68
CA ASP A 161 6.19 17.08 15.51
C ASP A 161 6.88 17.64 14.26
N ALA A 162 7.69 16.84 13.58
CA ALA A 162 8.50 17.24 12.43
C ALA A 162 8.23 16.38 11.20
N SER A 163 8.53 16.95 10.01
CA SER A 163 8.59 16.19 8.77
C SER A 163 9.92 15.45 8.69
N SER A 164 9.91 14.12 8.75
CA SER A 164 11.15 13.33 8.71
C SER A 164 10.95 11.98 8.03
N SER A 165 11.92 11.60 7.19
CA SER A 165 11.96 10.28 6.54
C SER A 165 12.63 9.20 7.39
N THR A 166 13.11 9.55 8.59
CA THR A 166 13.91 8.64 9.44
C THR A 166 13.45 8.59 10.90
N GLU A 167 12.80 9.63 11.40
CA GLU A 167 12.33 9.66 12.78
C GLU A 167 11.06 8.84 12.97
N LYS A 168 11.06 7.95 13.96
CA LYS A 168 9.84 7.29 14.45
C LYS A 168 9.06 8.22 15.38
N CYS A 169 7.83 7.85 15.67
CA CYS A 169 7.06 8.49 16.73
C CYS A 169 7.81 8.38 18.08
N LYS A 170 7.91 9.50 18.77
CA LYS A 170 8.55 9.66 20.08
C LYS A 170 7.49 9.45 21.16
N PRO A 171 7.78 8.75 22.27
CA PRO A 171 6.83 8.65 23.37
C PRO A 171 6.59 10.02 23.99
N TRP A 172 5.39 10.24 24.55
CA TRP A 172 5.10 11.44 25.31
C TRP A 172 6.01 11.56 26.53
N THR A 173 6.34 12.80 26.89
CA THR A 173 7.05 13.12 28.11
C THR A 173 6.23 12.72 29.33
N ASN A 174 6.86 12.00 30.26
CA ASN A 174 6.21 11.60 31.50
C ASN A 174 6.45 12.65 32.59
N CYS A 175 5.47 13.51 32.82
CA CYS A 175 5.56 14.61 33.80
C CYS A 175 5.77 14.12 35.25
N THR A 176 5.29 12.92 35.60
CA THR A 176 5.44 12.41 36.97
C THR A 176 6.90 12.13 37.33
N ILE A 177 7.73 11.76 36.34
CA ILE A 177 9.18 11.58 36.52
C ILE A 177 9.86 12.92 36.81
N LEU A 178 9.29 14.03 36.33
CA LEU A 178 9.78 15.38 36.57
C LEU A 178 9.23 16.00 37.88
N GLY A 179 8.35 15.30 38.60
CA GLY A 179 7.68 15.84 39.78
C GLY A 179 6.61 16.89 39.46
N GLU A 180 6.15 16.92 38.20
CA GLU A 180 5.19 17.88 37.68
C GLU A 180 3.84 17.22 37.36
N THR A 181 2.82 18.04 37.12
CA THR A 181 1.51 17.57 36.65
C THR A 181 1.31 17.92 35.18
N GLU A 182 0.56 17.09 34.46
CA GLU A 182 0.19 17.38 33.06
C GLU A 182 -0.66 18.67 33.01
N ALA A 183 -0.13 19.70 32.35
CA ALA A 183 -0.85 20.95 32.12
C ALA A 183 -1.66 20.88 30.82
N LEU A 184 -1.09 20.31 29.76
CA LEU A 184 -1.76 20.05 28.49
C LEU A 184 -1.47 18.62 28.05
N HIS A 185 -2.54 17.92 27.69
CA HIS A 185 -2.45 16.56 27.17
C HIS A 185 -1.76 16.56 25.80
N GLY A 186 -0.96 15.52 25.55
CA GLY A 186 -0.28 15.31 24.27
C GLY A 186 -1.25 14.95 23.16
N THR A 187 -0.76 15.07 21.92
CA THR A 187 -1.47 14.61 20.71
C THR A 187 -0.54 13.71 19.89
N ASP A 188 -1.01 13.22 18.76
CA ASP A 188 -0.15 12.55 17.77
C ASP A 188 0.91 13.49 17.16
N LYS A 189 0.73 14.81 17.30
CA LYS A 189 1.58 15.86 16.70
C LYS A 189 2.40 16.66 17.69
N SER A 190 2.05 16.61 18.97
CA SER A 190 2.65 17.43 20.01
C SER A 190 2.85 16.64 21.29
N ASP A 191 3.93 16.93 21.99
CA ASP A 191 4.20 16.34 23.29
C ASP A 191 3.23 16.84 24.37
N VAL A 192 3.20 16.13 25.49
CA VAL A 192 2.59 16.58 26.75
C VAL A 192 3.37 17.79 27.29
N VAL A 193 2.63 18.79 27.78
CA VAL A 193 3.24 19.94 28.47
C VAL A 193 3.11 19.74 29.97
N CYS A 194 4.25 19.72 30.66
CA CYS A 194 4.32 19.58 32.11
C CYS A 194 4.35 20.95 32.80
N SER A 195 3.76 21.03 34.00
CA SER A 195 3.81 22.23 34.85
C SER A 195 3.88 21.85 36.32
N SER A 196 4.70 22.58 37.06
CA SER A 196 4.77 22.52 38.53
C SER A 196 3.60 23.21 39.22
N LEU A 197 2.81 24.00 38.49
CA LEU A 197 1.61 24.67 39.00
C LEU A 197 0.37 23.78 38.74
N PRO A 198 -0.57 23.69 39.70
CA PRO A 198 -1.79 22.91 39.50
C PRO A 198 -2.51 23.42 38.24
N PRO A 199 -3.07 22.52 37.41
CA PRO A 199 -3.75 22.89 36.18
C PRO A 199 -4.81 23.94 36.50
N THR A 200 -4.63 25.13 35.93
CA THR A 200 -5.65 26.18 36.00
C THR A 200 -6.81 25.63 35.18
N LYS A 201 -7.79 25.03 35.86
CA LYS A 201 -9.03 24.61 35.20
C LYS A 201 -9.47 25.81 34.35
N PRO A 202 -9.68 25.67 33.02
CA PRO A 202 -10.46 26.67 32.33
C PRO A 202 -11.75 26.81 33.15
N PRO A 203 -12.22 28.04 33.44
CA PRO A 203 -13.42 28.21 34.24
C PRO A 203 -14.48 27.37 33.56
N ASN A 204 -14.93 26.32 34.27
CA ASN A 204 -16.04 25.52 33.83
C ASN A 204 -17.10 26.51 33.34
N GLU A 205 -17.45 26.39 32.07
CA GLU A 205 -18.48 27.20 31.43
C GLU A 205 -19.84 26.53 31.67
N PRO A 206 -20.39 26.59 32.91
CA PRO A 206 -21.83 26.68 33.06
C PRO A 206 -22.26 27.88 33.92
N GLN A 207 -21.34 28.69 34.44
CA GLN A 207 -21.68 29.82 35.33
C GLN A 207 -22.22 31.06 34.60
N ILE A 208 -22.01 31.19 33.28
CA ILE A 208 -22.46 32.36 32.50
C ILE A 208 -23.87 32.16 31.92
N TYR A 209 -24.27 30.91 31.62
CA TYR A 209 -25.61 30.62 31.09
C TYR A 209 -26.71 30.75 32.15
N LEU A 210 -26.41 30.51 33.42
CA LEU A 210 -27.37 30.58 34.51
C LEU A 210 -27.97 32.00 34.71
N PRO A 211 -27.18 33.08 34.84
CA PRO A 211 -27.74 34.43 34.95
C PRO A 211 -28.43 34.87 33.65
N SER A 212 -27.91 34.48 32.48
CA SER A 212 -28.53 34.84 31.20
C SER A 212 -29.90 34.17 31.00
N LEU A 213 -30.05 32.92 31.46
CA LEU A 213 -31.33 32.18 31.44
C LEU A 213 -32.34 32.82 32.41
N ILE A 214 -31.91 33.20 33.62
CA ILE A 214 -32.76 33.87 34.60
C ILE A 214 -33.26 35.21 34.07
N ILE A 215 -32.38 36.02 33.46
CA ILE A 215 -32.76 37.30 32.86
C ILE A 215 -33.79 37.08 31.74
N LEU A 216 -33.58 36.10 30.86
CA LEU A 216 -34.53 35.77 29.80
C LEU A 216 -35.91 35.40 30.36
N LEU A 217 -35.97 34.53 31.37
CA LEU A 217 -37.23 34.12 32.00
C LEU A 217 -37.96 35.30 32.67
N LEU A 218 -37.22 36.23 33.29
CA LEU A 218 -37.80 37.45 33.84
C LEU A 218 -38.40 38.34 32.75
N PHE A 219 -37.70 38.55 31.63
CA PHE A 219 -38.24 39.33 30.51
C PHE A 219 -39.51 38.71 29.92
N ILE A 220 -39.54 37.38 29.74
CA ILE A 220 -40.73 36.68 29.24
C ILE A 220 -41.91 36.81 30.21
N SER A 221 -41.67 36.67 31.52
CA SER A 221 -42.74 36.82 32.51
C SER A 221 -43.32 38.24 32.54
N VAL A 222 -42.48 39.27 32.47
CA VAL A 222 -42.92 40.67 32.40
C VAL A 222 -43.71 40.93 31.11
N ALA A 223 -43.25 40.40 29.97
CA ALA A 223 -43.95 40.54 28.70
C ALA A 223 -45.33 39.87 28.71
N LEU A 224 -45.44 38.68 29.31
CA LEU A 224 -46.72 37.97 29.48
C LEU A 224 -47.68 38.75 30.39
N VAL A 225 -47.19 39.28 31.52
CA VAL A 225 -48.00 40.12 32.41
C VAL A 225 -48.49 41.37 31.68
N ALA A 226 -47.62 42.04 30.93
CA ALA A 226 -48.00 43.21 30.13
C ALA A 226 -49.04 42.85 29.07
N ALA A 227 -48.88 41.72 28.37
CA ALA A 227 -49.85 41.23 27.38
C ALA A 227 -51.20 40.88 28.01
N VAL A 228 -51.22 40.32 29.22
CA VAL A 228 -52.46 40.06 29.97
C VAL A 228 -53.11 41.35 30.41
N ILE A 229 -52.36 42.31 30.97
CA ILE A 229 -52.88 43.63 31.37
C ILE A 229 -53.45 44.35 30.15
N PHE A 230 -52.72 44.35 29.03
CA PHE A 230 -53.16 44.92 27.77
C PHE A 230 -54.42 44.18 27.27
N GLY A 231 -54.41 42.85 27.26
CA GLY A 231 -55.58 42.04 26.88
C GLY A 231 -56.81 42.34 27.74
N VAL A 232 -56.66 42.52 29.06
CA VAL A 232 -57.74 42.89 29.97
C VAL A 232 -58.17 44.35 29.74
N TYR A 233 -57.24 45.27 29.57
CA TYR A 233 -57.52 46.68 29.27
C TYR A 233 -58.31 46.80 27.96
N TYR A 234 -57.88 46.14 26.90
CA TYR A 234 -58.56 46.13 25.61
C TYR A 234 -59.86 45.33 25.64
N ARG A 235 -59.97 44.24 26.40
CA ARG A 235 -61.26 43.56 26.63
C ARG A 235 -62.24 44.46 27.39
N LYS A 236 -61.78 45.22 28.38
CA LYS A 236 -62.62 46.16 29.14
C LYS A 236 -63.07 47.33 28.27
N LYS A 237 -62.16 47.90 27.45
CA LYS A 237 -62.48 48.96 26.49
C LYS A 237 -63.34 48.45 25.33
N GLY A 238 -63.11 47.24 24.85
CA GLY A 238 -63.92 46.57 23.83
C GLY A 238 -65.35 46.33 24.30
N LYS A 239 -65.54 45.84 25.55
CA LYS A 239 -66.87 45.71 26.16
C LYS A 239 -67.60 47.06 26.30
N ALA A 240 -66.88 48.13 26.64
CA ALA A 240 -67.46 49.48 26.70
C ALA A 240 -67.82 50.02 25.30
N LEU A 241 -66.99 49.77 24.30
CA LEU A 241 -67.25 50.18 22.92
C LEU A 241 -68.45 49.43 22.32
N THR A 242 -68.59 48.13 22.58
CA THR A 242 -69.76 47.36 22.14
C THR A 242 -71.05 47.76 22.84
N ALA A 243 -70.99 48.15 24.12
CA ALA A 243 -72.16 48.65 24.85
C ALA A 243 -72.63 50.02 24.30
N ASN A 244 -71.70 50.92 24.01
CA ASN A 244 -72.01 52.22 23.41
C ASN A 244 -72.56 52.07 21.98
N LEU A 245 -72.02 51.14 21.18
CA LEU A 245 -72.53 50.86 19.84
C LEU A 245 -73.94 50.27 19.88
N TRP A 246 -74.22 49.35 20.83
CA TRP A 246 -75.56 48.76 20.99
C TRP A 246 -76.59 49.80 21.47
N HIS A 247 -76.20 50.71 22.37
CA HIS A 247 -77.04 51.85 22.77
C HIS A 247 -77.36 52.77 21.58
N TRP A 248 -76.35 53.11 20.77
CA TRP A 248 -76.54 53.94 19.59
C TRP A 248 -77.41 53.28 18.52
N VAL A 249 -77.24 51.97 18.28
CA VAL A 249 -78.08 51.20 17.34
C VAL A 249 -79.53 51.14 17.81
N ASN A 250 -79.78 50.90 19.10
CA ASN A 250 -81.14 50.90 19.63
C ASN A 250 -81.79 52.28 19.57
N GLU A 251 -81.03 53.36 19.80
CA GLU A 251 -81.54 54.72 19.70
C GLU A 251 -81.83 55.12 18.23
N ALA A 252 -80.99 54.68 17.28
CA ALA A 252 -81.21 54.89 15.85
C ALA A 252 -82.43 54.09 15.33
N CYS A 253 -82.61 52.84 15.75
CA CYS A 253 -83.78 52.03 15.41
C CYS A 253 -85.07 52.57 16.05
N GLY A 254 -85.01 53.10 17.28
CA GLY A 254 -86.16 53.76 17.91
C GLY A 254 -86.64 54.99 17.14
N ARG A 255 -85.72 55.78 16.58
CA ARG A 255 -86.06 56.95 15.73
C ARG A 255 -86.69 56.57 14.39
N LEU A 256 -86.36 55.40 13.83
CA LEU A 256 -86.97 54.91 12.58
C LEU A 256 -88.37 54.34 12.80
N SER A 257 -88.65 53.80 13.99
CA SER A 257 -89.98 53.27 14.34
C SER A 257 -91.02 54.36 14.63
N GLY A 258 -90.60 55.58 14.98
CA GLY A 258 -91.49 56.71 15.32
C GLY A 258 -92.06 57.50 14.13
N ASN A 259 -91.62 57.22 12.90
CA ASN A 259 -92.05 57.94 11.68
C ASN A 259 -93.01 57.11 10.80
N LYS A 260 -93.78 56.19 11.39
CA LYS A 260 -94.86 55.44 10.72
C LYS A 260 -96.18 55.52 11.49
N GLU A 261 -96.66 56.72 11.77
CA GLU A 261 -98.10 56.99 11.90
C GLU A 261 -98.38 58.41 11.37
N MET A 262 -98.64 58.48 10.06
CA MET A 262 -99.48 59.47 9.37
C MET A 262 -99.74 58.97 7.94
#